data_AF-A0A2D7AYN3-F1
#
_entry.id   AF-A0A2D7AYN3-F1
#
_cell.length_a   1.000
_cell.length_b   1.000
_cell.length_c   1.000
_cell.angle_alpha   90.00
_cell.angle_beta   90.00
_cell.angle_gamma   90.00
#
_symmetry.space_group_name_H-M   'P 1'
#
loop_
_entity.id
_entity.type
_entity.pdbx_description
1 polymer ?
#
loop_
_entity_poly.entity_id
_entity_poly.type
_entity_poly.pdbx_seq_one_letter_code
_entity_poly.pdbx_strand_id
1 'polypeptide(L)'
;MSPADTPSVRIDLDDYAYTCRLSRSRWAWEFLRRNSEFRQAALRAGDSQISEKPACHGIRLLRPLCDQIDAEKFGLVFFPDIDANGYEADVFWIPALYARALTMQVVPRHPSERDDIFDQTINVCEVTHLTDRVGREYLMIRGHGHSIQVACSGLSLLSVEPVRMKLIIDNVSSMDETLKVIGKAQRILGKDDPSFNDTWTRSSLAFRNALIALDAYETGLTYFETAAIIYGEDRATEAWQSPSRAMKDEMRRALVRGRELRDGGYRDLLTAQT
;
A
#
# COMPACT_ATOMS: atom_id res chain seq x y z
N MET A 1 -35.28 24.02 19.42
CA MET A 1 -34.23 23.00 19.24
C MET A 1 -33.44 23.39 18.01
N SER A 2 -32.26 23.98 18.20
CA SER A 2 -31.32 24.22 17.10
C SER A 2 -30.85 22.88 16.53
N PRO A 3 -30.69 22.74 15.21
CA PRO A 3 -30.09 21.55 14.64
C PRO A 3 -28.65 21.48 15.15
N ALA A 4 -28.32 20.34 15.78
CA ALA A 4 -26.99 20.07 16.30
C ALA A 4 -25.98 20.14 15.15
N ASP A 5 -24.92 20.92 15.34
CA ASP A 5 -23.68 20.84 14.58
C ASP A 5 -23.22 19.39 14.60
N THR A 6 -23.53 18.67 13.52
CA THR A 6 -22.84 17.43 13.21
C THR A 6 -21.43 17.87 12.80
N PRO A 7 -20.36 17.42 13.48
CA PRO A 7 -19.02 17.83 13.11
C PRO A 7 -18.81 17.49 11.63
N SER A 8 -18.75 18.51 10.78
CA SER A 8 -18.49 18.34 9.36
C SER A 8 -17.12 17.70 9.25
N VAL A 9 -17.06 16.45 8.79
CA VAL A 9 -15.79 15.77 8.52
C VAL A 9 -15.05 16.64 7.51
N ARG A 10 -13.96 17.26 7.97
CA ARG A 10 -13.14 18.14 7.14
C ARG A 10 -12.08 17.28 6.47
N ILE A 11 -12.15 17.21 5.14
CA ILE A 11 -11.13 16.58 4.31
C ILE A 11 -10.07 17.63 3.99
N ASP A 12 -8.83 17.39 4.39
CA ASP A 12 -7.68 18.20 4.02
C ASP A 12 -6.90 17.54 2.88
N LEU A 13 -6.37 18.33 1.94
CA LEU A 13 -5.53 17.82 0.86
C LEU A 13 -4.22 17.23 1.40
N ASP A 14 -3.69 17.80 2.48
CA ASP A 14 -2.41 17.40 3.07
C ASP A 14 -2.47 16.01 3.70
N ASP A 15 -3.65 15.55 4.13
CA ASP A 15 -3.88 14.18 4.62
C ASP A 15 -3.57 13.12 3.55
N TYR A 16 -3.51 13.51 2.27
CA TYR A 16 -3.21 12.64 1.13
C TYR A 16 -1.78 12.81 0.61
N ALA A 17 -0.96 13.68 1.20
CA ALA A 17 0.40 13.97 0.71
C ALA A 17 1.27 12.70 0.66
N TYR A 18 1.16 11.81 1.65
CA TYR A 18 1.89 10.54 1.69
C TYR A 18 1.61 9.64 0.47
N THR A 19 0.47 9.82 -0.19
CA THR A 19 0.06 8.95 -1.30
C THR A 19 0.96 9.10 -2.54
N CYS A 20 1.79 10.16 -2.60
CA CYS A 20 2.73 10.39 -3.71
C CYS A 20 3.78 9.28 -3.84
N ARG A 21 4.14 8.62 -2.72
CA ARG A 21 5.18 7.57 -2.67
C ARG A 21 4.63 6.15 -2.71
N LEU A 22 3.32 5.98 -2.73
CA LEU A 22 2.70 4.66 -2.71
C LEU A 22 2.95 3.88 -4.00
N SER A 23 3.31 2.61 -3.82
CA SER A 23 3.30 1.65 -4.91
C SER A 23 1.85 1.30 -5.32
N ARG A 24 1.69 0.65 -6.47
CA ARG A 24 0.36 0.19 -6.94
C ARG A 24 -0.34 -0.72 -5.94
N SER A 25 0.39 -1.64 -5.29
CA SER A 25 -0.19 -2.53 -4.27
C SER A 25 -0.61 -1.80 -3.00
N ARG A 26 -0.03 -0.63 -2.72
CA ARG A 26 -0.46 0.25 -1.63
C ARG A 26 -1.65 1.13 -2.01
N TRP A 27 -1.73 1.58 -3.25
CA TRP A 27 -2.96 2.17 -3.78
C TRP A 27 -4.12 1.18 -3.73
N ALA A 28 -3.87 -0.10 -4.04
CA ALA A 28 -4.87 -1.16 -3.94
C ALA A 28 -5.47 -1.23 -2.53
N TRP A 29 -4.63 -1.08 -1.51
CA TRP A 29 -5.06 -1.04 -0.11
C TRP A 29 -5.92 0.19 0.19
N GLU A 30 -5.49 1.38 -0.23
CA GLU A 30 -6.25 2.61 0.02
C GLU A 30 -7.68 2.54 -0.50
N PHE A 31 -7.89 1.92 -1.67
CA PHE A 31 -9.24 1.71 -2.19
C PHE A 31 -9.98 0.57 -1.48
N LEU A 32 -9.33 -0.57 -1.21
CA LEU A 32 -9.96 -1.69 -0.52
C LEU A 32 -10.41 -1.30 0.90
N ARG A 33 -9.59 -0.58 1.67
CA ARG A 33 -9.90 -0.24 3.07
C ARG A 33 -11.10 0.69 3.24
N ARG A 34 -11.59 1.28 2.14
CA ARG A 34 -12.81 2.11 2.05
C ARG A 34 -14.04 1.32 1.59
N ASN A 35 -13.88 0.07 1.17
CA ASN A 35 -15.00 -0.78 0.79
C ASN A 35 -15.78 -1.20 2.04
N SER A 36 -17.09 -0.94 2.06
CA SER A 36 -17.93 -1.18 3.24
C SER A 36 -18.10 -2.67 3.56
N GLU A 37 -18.20 -3.52 2.54
CA GLU A 37 -18.26 -4.98 2.70
C GLU A 37 -16.97 -5.52 3.34
N PHE A 38 -15.81 -5.05 2.85
CA PHE A 38 -14.51 -5.36 3.44
C PHE A 38 -14.42 -4.92 4.90
N ARG A 39 -14.74 -3.65 5.21
CA ARG A 39 -14.66 -3.13 6.59
C ARG A 39 -15.57 -3.91 7.53
N GLN A 40 -16.79 -4.22 7.10
CA GLN A 40 -17.72 -5.04 7.89
C GLN A 40 -17.20 -6.46 8.11
N ALA A 41 -16.58 -7.08 7.09
CA ALA A 41 -15.97 -8.40 7.23
C ALA A 41 -14.81 -8.39 8.22
N ALA A 42 -13.91 -7.41 8.13
CA ALA A 42 -12.79 -7.24 9.04
C ALA A 42 -13.25 -7.03 10.49
N LEU A 43 -14.24 -6.14 10.72
CA LEU A 43 -14.79 -5.88 12.06
C LEU A 43 -15.45 -7.12 12.68
N ARG A 44 -16.09 -7.99 11.87
CA ARG A 44 -16.66 -9.26 12.36
C ARG A 44 -15.60 -10.28 12.73
N ALA A 45 -14.44 -10.27 12.05
CA ALA A 45 -13.35 -11.20 12.31
C ALA A 45 -12.67 -10.93 13.67
N GLY A 46 -12.54 -9.64 14.05
CA GLY A 46 -11.94 -9.20 15.30
C GLY A 46 -10.42 -9.40 15.40
N ASP A 47 -9.79 -8.80 16.41
CA ASP A 47 -8.32 -8.68 16.52
C ASP A 47 -7.60 -9.98 16.93
N SER A 48 -8.33 -11.01 17.37
CA SER A 48 -7.74 -12.21 17.99
C SER A 48 -7.20 -13.25 16.99
N GLN A 49 -7.07 -12.90 15.72
CA GLN A 49 -6.71 -13.85 14.66
C GLN A 49 -5.22 -13.86 14.30
N ILE A 50 -4.43 -12.92 14.83
CA ILE A 50 -3.01 -12.74 14.51
C ILE A 50 -2.17 -12.71 15.79
N SER A 51 -1.10 -13.50 15.82
CA SER A 51 -0.04 -13.38 16.82
C SER A 51 0.98 -12.36 16.33
N GLU A 52 1.32 -11.39 17.17
CA GLU A 52 2.43 -10.45 16.97
C GLU A 52 3.49 -10.66 18.06
N LYS A 53 4.76 -10.75 17.66
CA LYS A 53 5.90 -10.84 18.58
C LYS A 53 7.07 -10.00 18.10
N PRO A 54 7.79 -9.30 18.99
CA PRO A 54 9.04 -8.65 18.62
C PRO A 54 10.15 -9.69 18.40
N ALA A 55 11.09 -9.37 17.51
CA ALA A 55 12.34 -10.08 17.30
C ALA A 55 13.53 -9.10 17.40
N CYS A 56 14.73 -9.60 17.10
CA CYS A 56 15.93 -8.77 17.08
C CYS A 56 15.80 -7.60 16.08
N HIS A 57 16.57 -6.53 16.31
CA HIS A 57 16.63 -5.36 15.42
C HIS A 57 15.27 -4.67 15.18
N GLY A 58 14.32 -4.80 16.12
CA GLY A 58 13.00 -4.17 16.01
C GLY A 58 12.06 -4.83 14.99
N ILE A 59 12.41 -6.01 14.47
CA ILE A 59 11.57 -6.74 13.52
C ILE A 59 10.30 -7.22 14.23
N ARG A 60 9.14 -7.04 13.59
CA ARG A 60 7.86 -7.58 14.08
C ARG A 60 7.55 -8.89 13.38
N LEU A 61 7.20 -9.91 14.14
CA LEU A 61 6.81 -11.23 13.64
C LEU A 61 5.30 -11.37 13.71
N LEU A 62 4.65 -11.55 12.57
CA LEU A 62 3.22 -11.80 12.44
C LEU A 62 2.96 -13.26 12.04
N ARG A 63 1.94 -13.85 12.65
CA ARG A 63 1.47 -15.21 12.31
C ARG A 63 -0.04 -15.35 12.51
N PRO A 64 -0.81 -15.71 11.47
CA PRO A 64 -2.20 -16.09 11.62
C PRO A 64 -2.39 -17.32 12.50
N LEU A 65 -3.30 -17.20 13.48
CA LEU A 65 -3.61 -18.23 14.45
C LEU A 65 -4.61 -19.27 13.91
N CYS A 66 -5.44 -18.87 12.94
CA CYS A 66 -6.38 -19.71 12.22
C CYS A 66 -6.36 -19.39 10.72
N ASP A 67 -7.06 -20.20 9.93
CA ASP A 67 -7.22 -19.95 8.50
C ASP A 67 -8.00 -18.64 8.27
N GLN A 68 -7.61 -17.89 7.24
CA GLN A 68 -8.06 -16.51 7.02
C GLN A 68 -9.03 -16.40 5.83
N ILE A 69 -9.97 -17.35 5.73
CA ILE A 69 -10.85 -17.55 4.56
C ILE A 69 -11.58 -16.26 4.16
N ASP A 70 -12.02 -15.46 5.12
CA ASP A 70 -12.71 -14.20 4.82
C ASP A 70 -11.78 -13.11 4.27
N ALA A 71 -10.53 -13.02 4.76
CA ALA A 71 -9.54 -12.09 4.22
C ALA A 71 -9.13 -12.50 2.80
N GLU A 72 -9.06 -13.81 2.53
CA GLU A 72 -8.69 -14.36 1.23
C GLU A 72 -9.65 -13.93 0.11
N LYS A 73 -10.95 -13.76 0.42
CA LYS A 73 -11.95 -13.23 -0.53
C LYS A 73 -11.57 -11.86 -1.08
N PHE A 74 -10.88 -11.04 -0.27
CA PHE A 74 -10.38 -9.73 -0.65
C PHE A 74 -8.95 -9.75 -1.22
N GLY A 75 -8.33 -10.93 -1.26
CA GLY A 75 -6.98 -11.14 -1.77
C GLY A 75 -5.87 -10.96 -0.74
N LEU A 76 -6.21 -10.91 0.54
CA LEU A 76 -5.28 -10.69 1.65
C LEU A 76 -4.94 -11.99 2.37
N VAL A 77 -3.73 -12.07 2.94
CA VAL A 77 -3.31 -13.21 3.78
C VAL A 77 -4.01 -13.17 5.14
N PHE A 78 -4.36 -11.99 5.64
CA PHE A 78 -5.14 -11.77 6.86
C PHE A 78 -5.78 -10.37 6.83
N PHE A 79 -6.65 -10.03 7.78
CA PHE A 79 -7.16 -8.66 7.92
C PHE A 79 -6.14 -7.76 8.65
N PRO A 80 -5.51 -6.79 7.97
CA PRO A 80 -4.65 -5.81 8.64
C PRO A 80 -5.48 -4.78 9.42
N ASP A 81 -4.82 -3.91 10.17
CA ASP A 81 -5.45 -2.69 10.70
C ASP A 81 -6.10 -1.90 9.54
N ILE A 82 -7.43 -1.78 9.59
CA ILE A 82 -8.26 -1.18 8.54
C ILE A 82 -8.22 0.35 8.53
N ASP A 83 -7.70 0.96 9.60
CA ASP A 83 -7.58 2.40 9.74
C ASP A 83 -6.19 2.89 9.34
N ALA A 84 -5.18 2.02 9.43
CA ALA A 84 -3.83 2.29 8.94
C ALA A 84 -3.81 2.56 7.41
N ASN A 85 -3.03 3.56 7.02
CA ASN A 85 -2.94 4.01 5.63
C ASN A 85 -2.06 3.09 4.75
N GLY A 86 -1.99 3.43 3.46
CA GLY A 86 -1.22 2.72 2.44
C GLY A 86 0.27 2.59 2.72
N TYR A 87 0.85 3.44 3.57
CA TYR A 87 2.24 3.31 3.98
C TYR A 87 2.38 2.43 5.22
N GLU A 88 1.54 2.64 6.22
CA GLU A 88 1.66 2.05 7.56
C GLU A 88 1.11 0.62 7.64
N ALA A 89 -0.04 0.34 7.02
CA ALA A 89 -0.77 -0.93 7.21
C ALA A 89 0.06 -2.17 6.80
N ASP A 90 0.03 -3.24 7.59
CA ASP A 90 0.67 -4.54 7.28
C ASP A 90 -0.13 -5.37 6.28
N VAL A 91 -0.22 -4.85 5.06
CA VAL A 91 -1.01 -5.45 3.98
C VAL A 91 -0.18 -6.49 3.25
N PHE A 92 -0.47 -7.76 3.49
CA PHE A 92 0.11 -8.86 2.75
C PHE A 92 -0.90 -9.41 1.74
N TRP A 93 -0.63 -9.20 0.46
CA TRP A 93 -1.42 -9.73 -0.64
C TRP A 93 -1.06 -11.20 -0.90
N ILE A 94 -2.07 -12.00 -1.25
CA ILE A 94 -1.87 -13.41 -1.61
C ILE A 94 -1.02 -13.51 -2.89
N PRO A 95 0.01 -14.38 -2.92
CA PRO A 95 0.92 -14.47 -4.06
C PRO A 95 0.25 -14.76 -5.41
N ALA A 96 -0.85 -15.50 -5.42
CA ALA A 96 -1.58 -15.82 -6.65
C ALA A 96 -2.22 -14.60 -7.33
N LEU A 97 -2.45 -13.51 -6.57
CA LEU A 97 -3.07 -12.29 -7.07
C LEU A 97 -2.06 -11.15 -7.22
N TYR A 98 -0.90 -11.25 -6.56
CA TYR A 98 0.12 -10.24 -6.56
C TYR A 98 1.32 -10.65 -7.40
N ALA A 99 1.43 -10.08 -8.60
CA ALA A 99 2.54 -10.32 -9.51
C ALA A 99 3.80 -9.61 -8.99
N ARG A 100 4.61 -10.35 -8.23
CA ARG A 100 5.86 -9.84 -7.67
C ARG A 100 6.99 -9.97 -8.68
N ALA A 101 7.70 -8.88 -8.87
CA ALA A 101 8.97 -8.89 -9.58
C ALA A 101 10.17 -9.13 -8.66
N LEU A 102 10.01 -8.97 -7.33
CA LEU A 102 11.09 -9.08 -6.35
C LEU A 102 10.79 -10.18 -5.33
N THR A 103 11.70 -11.13 -5.18
CA THR A 103 11.67 -12.18 -4.17
C THR A 103 13.02 -12.29 -3.45
N MET A 104 13.02 -13.01 -2.33
CA MET A 104 14.19 -13.30 -1.53
C MET A 104 14.40 -14.80 -1.49
N GLN A 105 15.61 -15.22 -1.80
CA GLN A 105 16.08 -16.57 -1.54
C GLN A 105 16.91 -16.56 -0.27
N VAL A 106 16.53 -17.40 0.68
CA VAL A 106 17.18 -17.58 1.96
C VAL A 106 18.03 -18.85 1.88
N VAL A 107 19.34 -18.69 2.08
CA VAL A 107 20.32 -19.77 1.94
C VAL A 107 21.22 -19.86 3.18
N PRO A 108 21.89 -20.99 3.45
CA PRO A 108 22.87 -21.07 4.53
C PRO A 108 23.93 -19.97 4.42
N ARG A 109 24.35 -19.44 5.57
CA ARG A 109 25.43 -18.44 5.66
C ARG A 109 26.64 -19.05 6.35
N HIS A 110 27.77 -19.06 5.66
CA HIS A 110 29.03 -19.44 6.29
C HIS A 110 29.43 -18.39 7.35
N PRO A 111 30.05 -18.75 8.49
CA PRO A 111 30.36 -17.79 9.56
C PRO A 111 31.19 -16.57 9.14
N SER A 112 31.99 -16.68 8.07
CA SER A 112 32.79 -15.58 7.52
C SER A 112 32.05 -14.69 6.53
N GLU A 113 30.83 -15.06 6.11
CA GLU A 113 30.04 -14.30 5.15
C GLU A 113 29.14 -13.28 5.85
N ARG A 114 29.06 -12.09 5.25
CA ARG A 114 28.07 -11.08 5.64
C ARG A 114 26.78 -11.27 4.88
N ASP A 115 25.70 -10.79 5.48
CA ASP A 115 24.45 -10.59 4.78
C ASP A 115 24.23 -9.09 4.59
N ASP A 116 24.84 -8.55 3.53
CA ASP A 116 24.78 -7.11 3.26
C ASP A 116 23.33 -6.64 3.00
N ILE A 117 22.45 -7.53 2.51
CA ILE A 117 21.03 -7.19 2.29
C ILE A 117 20.35 -7.03 3.64
N PHE A 118 20.56 -7.97 4.57
CA PHE A 118 20.03 -7.87 5.92
C PHE A 118 20.56 -6.61 6.62
N ASP A 119 21.89 -6.46 6.65
CA ASP A 119 22.57 -5.38 7.35
C ASP A 119 22.14 -4.00 6.82
N GLN A 120 21.99 -3.85 5.49
CA GLN A 120 21.49 -2.60 4.91
C GLN A 120 20.02 -2.34 5.24
N THR A 121 19.20 -3.39 5.28
CA THR A 121 17.74 -3.26 5.47
C THR A 121 17.41 -2.90 6.92
N ILE A 122 17.91 -3.68 7.89
CA ILE A 122 17.55 -3.53 9.31
C ILE A 122 18.00 -2.21 9.95
N ASN A 123 19.00 -1.55 9.36
CA ASN A 123 19.53 -0.29 9.88
C ASN A 123 18.70 0.94 9.45
N VAL A 124 17.93 0.84 8.37
CA VAL A 124 17.25 2.01 7.76
C VAL A 124 15.77 1.77 7.46
N CYS A 125 15.27 0.56 7.63
CA CYS A 125 13.90 0.18 7.34
C CYS A 125 13.21 -0.46 8.54
N GLU A 126 11.90 -0.23 8.65
CA GLU A 126 11.03 -1.06 9.45
C GLU A 126 10.75 -2.37 8.68
N VAL A 127 10.85 -3.49 9.38
CA VAL A 127 10.63 -4.82 8.80
C VAL A 127 9.59 -5.58 9.60
N THR A 128 8.57 -6.06 8.90
CA THR A 128 7.58 -6.98 9.45
C THR A 128 7.68 -8.31 8.70
N HIS A 129 7.93 -9.40 9.42
CA HIS A 129 8.00 -10.75 8.90
C HIS A 129 6.68 -11.48 9.17
N LEU A 130 6.02 -11.97 8.12
CA LEU A 130 4.81 -12.77 8.20
C LEU A 130 5.13 -14.23 7.86
N THR A 131 4.73 -15.15 8.74
CA THR A 131 4.65 -16.59 8.42
C THR A 131 3.18 -16.99 8.32
N ASP A 132 2.73 -17.45 7.14
CA ASP A 132 1.36 -17.90 6.95
C ASP A 132 1.11 -19.30 7.57
N ARG A 133 -0.14 -19.79 7.49
CA ARG A 133 -0.54 -21.10 8.06
C ARG A 133 0.15 -22.30 7.40
N VAL A 134 0.57 -22.14 6.14
CA VAL A 134 1.26 -23.19 5.35
C VAL A 134 2.79 -23.10 5.54
N GLY A 135 3.28 -22.09 6.26
CA GLY A 135 4.69 -21.86 6.55
C GLY A 135 5.41 -21.03 5.48
N ARG A 136 4.69 -20.35 4.59
CA ARG A 136 5.30 -19.40 3.66
C ARG A 136 5.67 -18.13 4.40
N GLU A 137 6.83 -17.60 4.04
CA GLU A 137 7.40 -16.43 4.69
C GLU A 137 7.39 -15.22 3.74
N TYR A 138 7.06 -14.07 4.31
CA TYR A 138 7.01 -12.80 3.59
C TYR A 138 7.60 -11.69 4.45
N LEU A 139 8.27 -10.74 3.82
CA LEU A 139 8.71 -9.51 4.46
C LEU A 139 7.92 -8.33 3.92
N MET A 140 7.36 -7.51 4.81
CA MET A 140 6.99 -6.13 4.50
C MET A 140 8.14 -5.25 4.96
N ILE A 141 8.76 -4.54 4.03
CA ILE A 141 9.89 -3.63 4.28
C ILE A 141 9.42 -2.21 3.99
N ARG A 142 9.56 -1.31 4.95
CA ARG A 142 9.18 0.10 4.84
C ARG A 142 10.37 1.00 5.13
N GLY A 143 10.58 2.01 4.31
CA GLY A 143 11.62 3.01 4.51
C GLY A 143 11.41 4.20 3.60
N HIS A 144 11.71 5.40 4.11
CA HIS A 144 11.68 6.64 3.33
C HIS A 144 10.33 6.92 2.63
N GLY A 145 9.19 6.53 3.25
CA GLY A 145 7.85 6.69 2.66
C GLY A 145 7.50 5.67 1.57
N HIS A 146 8.40 4.72 1.28
CA HIS A 146 8.17 3.60 0.36
C HIS A 146 8.06 2.27 1.10
N SER A 147 7.40 1.31 0.46
CA SER A 147 7.21 -0.02 1.02
C SER A 147 7.16 -1.10 -0.04
N ILE A 148 7.62 -2.29 0.28
CA ILE A 148 7.55 -3.47 -0.59
C ILE A 148 7.23 -4.73 0.20
N GLN A 149 6.40 -5.60 -0.37
CA GLN A 149 6.19 -6.96 0.09
C GLN A 149 7.09 -7.90 -0.72
N VAL A 150 7.93 -8.68 -0.04
CA VAL A 150 8.87 -9.62 -0.62
C VAL A 150 8.52 -11.04 -0.19
N ALA A 151 8.51 -11.99 -1.12
CA ALA A 151 8.43 -13.42 -0.79
C ALA A 151 9.77 -13.93 -0.30
N CYS A 152 9.76 -14.82 0.69
CA CYS A 152 10.92 -15.61 1.05
C CYS A 152 10.74 -17.05 0.57
N SER A 153 11.84 -17.64 0.11
CA SER A 153 11.94 -19.02 -0.37
C SER A 153 13.27 -19.63 0.04
N GLY A 154 13.38 -20.95 0.03
CA GLY A 154 14.58 -21.65 0.51
C GLY A 154 14.44 -22.01 1.99
N LEU A 155 15.45 -21.70 2.80
CA LEU A 155 15.40 -21.92 4.24
C LEU A 155 14.48 -20.92 4.93
N SER A 156 14.03 -21.24 6.14
CA SER A 156 13.26 -20.29 6.95
C SER A 156 14.15 -19.17 7.47
N LEU A 157 13.64 -17.94 7.48
CA LEU A 157 14.28 -16.79 8.16
C LEU A 157 14.36 -16.97 9.68
N LEU A 158 13.55 -17.87 10.24
CA LEU A 158 13.54 -18.25 11.65
C LEU A 158 14.37 -19.51 11.93
N SER A 159 15.22 -19.93 10.99
CA SER A 159 16.14 -21.06 11.17
C SER A 159 17.08 -20.84 12.35
N VAL A 160 17.45 -21.94 13.02
CA VAL A 160 18.46 -21.94 14.08
C VAL A 160 19.86 -21.72 13.50
N GLU A 161 20.11 -22.24 12.30
CA GLU A 161 21.37 -22.04 11.59
C GLU A 161 21.43 -20.63 10.96
N PRO A 162 22.59 -19.96 10.96
CA PRO A 162 22.75 -18.68 10.30
C PRO A 162 22.38 -18.76 8.81
N VAL A 163 21.49 -17.88 8.38
CA VAL A 163 21.08 -17.73 6.99
C VAL A 163 21.53 -16.39 6.43
N ARG A 164 21.57 -16.30 5.11
CA ARG A 164 21.74 -15.05 4.37
C ARG A 164 20.70 -14.91 3.28
N MET A 165 20.39 -13.67 2.96
CA MET A 165 19.46 -13.29 1.92
C MET A 165 20.16 -13.10 0.58
N LYS A 166 19.47 -13.51 -0.48
CA LYS A 166 19.80 -13.23 -1.88
C LYS A 166 18.57 -12.67 -2.57
N LEU A 167 18.71 -11.47 -3.12
CA LEU A 167 17.65 -10.83 -3.88
C LEU A 167 17.52 -11.49 -5.25
N ILE A 168 16.31 -11.88 -5.61
CA ILE A 168 16.00 -12.44 -6.93
C ILE A 168 14.97 -11.53 -7.60
N ILE A 169 15.26 -11.13 -8.84
CA ILE A 169 14.32 -10.39 -9.68
C ILE A 169 13.82 -11.35 -10.75
N ASP A 170 12.54 -11.70 -10.65
CA ASP A 170 11.84 -12.60 -11.56
C ASP A 170 10.68 -11.86 -12.23
N ASN A 171 10.02 -12.47 -13.21
CA ASN A 171 8.82 -11.93 -13.86
C ASN A 171 9.01 -10.52 -14.48
N VAL A 172 10.22 -10.24 -14.96
CA VAL A 172 10.54 -9.05 -15.75
C VAL A 172 10.87 -9.48 -17.17
N SER A 173 10.37 -8.73 -18.15
CA SER A 173 10.49 -9.05 -19.57
C SER A 173 11.57 -8.22 -20.28
N SER A 174 12.06 -7.16 -19.63
CA SER A 174 13.05 -6.25 -20.19
C SER A 174 14.06 -5.76 -19.15
N MET A 175 15.22 -5.29 -19.63
CA MET A 175 16.24 -4.67 -18.78
C MET A 175 15.70 -3.42 -18.07
N ASP A 176 14.88 -2.62 -18.76
CA ASP A 176 14.28 -1.41 -18.20
C ASP A 176 13.34 -1.73 -17.02
N GLU A 177 12.60 -2.84 -17.09
CA GLU A 177 11.79 -3.32 -15.96
C GLU A 177 12.66 -3.74 -14.78
N THR A 178 13.75 -4.48 -15.04
CA THR A 178 14.72 -4.86 -14.01
C THR A 178 15.30 -3.63 -13.31
N LEU A 179 15.74 -2.63 -14.07
CA LEU A 179 16.29 -1.38 -13.51
C LEU A 179 15.23 -0.61 -12.71
N LYS A 180 13.96 -0.60 -13.15
CA LYS A 180 12.85 0.00 -12.37
C LYS A 180 12.61 -0.72 -11.05
N VAL A 181 12.74 -2.06 -11.01
CA VAL A 181 12.61 -2.84 -9.78
C VAL A 181 13.76 -2.54 -8.82
N ILE A 182 14.99 -2.50 -9.32
CA ILE A 182 16.18 -2.11 -8.52
C ILE A 182 16.02 -0.70 -7.96
N GLY A 183 15.62 0.27 -8.79
CA GLY A 183 15.40 1.65 -8.35
C GLY A 183 14.32 1.75 -7.26
N LYS A 184 13.26 0.92 -7.31
CA LYS A 184 12.26 0.86 -6.23
C LYS A 184 12.86 0.34 -4.92
N ALA A 185 13.74 -0.67 -4.98
CA ALA A 185 14.41 -1.20 -3.79
C ALA A 185 15.40 -0.18 -3.18
N GLN A 186 16.15 0.54 -4.03
CA GLN A 186 17.08 1.58 -3.58
C GLN A 186 16.39 2.73 -2.85
N ARG A 187 15.20 3.15 -3.31
CA ARG A 187 14.37 4.17 -2.64
C ARG A 187 14.00 3.80 -1.22
N ILE A 188 13.63 2.53 -1.00
CA ILE A 188 13.27 2.03 0.34
C ILE A 188 14.48 2.15 1.29
N LEU A 189 15.69 1.91 0.79
CA LEU A 189 16.94 2.03 1.53
C LEU A 189 17.45 3.48 1.69
N GLY A 190 16.76 4.48 1.12
CA GLY A 190 17.17 5.88 1.20
C GLY A 190 18.43 6.21 0.42
N LYS A 191 18.81 5.36 -0.54
CA LYS A 191 20.02 5.55 -1.37
C LYS A 191 19.76 6.47 -2.58
N ASP A 192 18.85 7.44 -2.42
CA ASP A 192 18.30 8.18 -3.54
C ASP A 192 19.28 9.11 -4.25
N ASP A 193 19.07 9.18 -5.57
CA ASP A 193 19.53 10.21 -6.50
C ASP A 193 18.73 11.50 -6.25
N PRO A 194 19.38 12.67 -6.07
CA PRO A 194 18.73 13.98 -5.89
C PRO A 194 17.72 14.38 -6.99
N SER A 195 17.66 13.66 -8.11
CA SER A 195 16.75 13.93 -9.22
C SER A 195 15.29 13.52 -8.98
N PHE A 196 14.99 12.73 -7.95
CA PHE A 196 13.62 12.26 -7.65
C PHE A 196 12.99 13.02 -6.48
N ASN A 197 12.60 14.28 -6.74
CA ASN A 197 11.71 15.02 -5.86
C ASN A 197 10.37 14.28 -5.72
N ASP A 198 9.65 14.52 -4.61
CA ASP A 198 8.25 14.13 -4.33
C ASP A 198 7.27 14.58 -5.42
N THR A 199 7.37 13.96 -6.59
CA THR A 199 6.73 14.45 -7.81
C THR A 199 5.61 13.49 -8.15
N TRP A 200 4.40 14.04 -8.14
CA TRP A 200 3.23 13.31 -8.58
C TRP A 200 3.39 12.88 -10.04
N THR A 201 3.37 11.57 -10.28
CA THR A 201 3.13 11.05 -11.61
C THR A 201 1.69 11.34 -12.03
N ARG A 202 1.40 11.36 -13.34
CA ARG A 202 0.01 11.51 -13.81
C ARG A 202 -0.92 10.45 -13.21
N SER A 203 -0.44 9.21 -13.07
CA SER A 203 -1.22 8.11 -12.49
C SER A 203 -1.43 8.26 -10.99
N SER A 204 -0.41 8.61 -10.21
CA SER A 204 -0.56 8.80 -8.77
C SER A 204 -1.44 10.00 -8.43
N LEU A 205 -1.37 11.08 -9.22
CA LEU A 205 -2.26 12.23 -9.08
C LEU A 205 -3.72 11.84 -9.37
N ALA A 206 -3.95 11.05 -10.43
CA ALA A 206 -5.28 10.55 -10.76
C ALA A 206 -5.86 9.65 -9.67
N PHE A 207 -5.03 8.78 -9.07
CA PHE A 207 -5.48 7.95 -7.94
C PHE A 207 -5.78 8.78 -6.69
N ARG A 208 -4.94 9.78 -6.36
CA ARG A 208 -5.21 10.71 -5.25
C ARG A 208 -6.54 11.42 -5.44
N ASN A 209 -6.76 12.01 -6.62
CA ASN A 209 -8.00 12.72 -6.90
C ASN A 209 -9.22 11.79 -6.86
N ALA A 210 -9.10 10.54 -7.33
CA ALA A 210 -10.15 9.54 -7.23
C ALA A 210 -10.44 9.15 -5.76
N LEU A 211 -9.41 9.05 -4.92
CA LEU A 211 -9.53 8.75 -3.50
C LEU A 211 -10.21 9.90 -2.74
N ILE A 212 -9.78 11.15 -2.98
CA ILE A 212 -10.39 12.35 -2.38
C ILE A 212 -11.86 12.46 -2.82
N ALA A 213 -12.16 12.27 -4.10
CA ALA A 213 -13.53 12.32 -4.59
C ALA A 213 -14.42 11.24 -3.96
N LEU A 214 -13.87 10.05 -3.71
CA LEU A 214 -14.56 8.99 -3.00
C LEU A 214 -14.85 9.39 -1.54
N ASP A 215 -13.86 9.85 -0.80
CA ASP A 215 -14.01 10.26 0.61
C ASP A 215 -14.95 11.45 0.77
N ALA A 216 -14.85 12.43 -0.13
CA ALA A 216 -15.75 13.58 -0.20
C ALA A 216 -17.20 13.14 -0.45
N TYR A 217 -17.41 12.18 -1.35
CA TYR A 217 -18.74 11.65 -1.60
C TYR A 217 -19.33 10.93 -0.38
N GLU A 218 -18.55 10.09 0.29
CA GLU A 218 -19.00 9.34 1.48
C GLU A 218 -19.30 10.27 2.68
N THR A 219 -18.70 11.45 2.72
CA THR A 219 -18.97 12.50 3.72
C THR A 219 -20.08 13.48 3.31
N GLY A 220 -20.66 13.32 2.12
CA GLY A 220 -21.77 14.14 1.63
C GLY A 220 -21.35 15.45 0.94
N LEU A 221 -20.06 15.67 0.70
CA LEU A 221 -19.56 16.84 0.00
C LEU A 221 -19.95 16.82 -1.49
N THR A 222 -20.15 18.02 -2.03
CA THR A 222 -20.48 18.24 -3.43
C THR A 222 -19.24 18.16 -4.31
N TYR A 223 -19.46 18.07 -5.63
CA TYR A 223 -18.36 18.17 -6.60
C TYR A 223 -17.63 19.52 -6.53
N PHE A 224 -18.32 20.59 -6.12
CA PHE A 224 -17.69 21.90 -5.94
C PHE A 224 -16.71 21.87 -4.78
N GLU A 225 -17.15 21.39 -3.61
CA GLU A 225 -16.31 21.28 -2.41
C GLU A 225 -15.14 20.32 -2.65
N THR A 226 -15.38 19.20 -3.34
CA THR A 226 -14.31 18.29 -3.79
C THR A 226 -13.28 19.00 -4.66
N ALA A 227 -13.73 19.81 -5.63
CA ALA A 227 -12.83 20.57 -6.49
C ALA A 227 -12.07 21.64 -5.69
N ALA A 228 -12.72 22.29 -4.72
CA ALA A 228 -12.08 23.27 -3.85
C ALA A 228 -10.98 22.64 -2.98
N ILE A 229 -11.17 21.40 -2.50
CA ILE A 229 -10.13 20.64 -1.80
C ILE A 229 -8.93 20.38 -2.74
N ILE A 230 -9.18 19.92 -3.96
CA ILE A 230 -8.10 19.49 -4.88
C ILE A 230 -7.35 20.68 -5.52
N TYR A 231 -8.06 21.75 -5.84
CA TYR A 231 -7.58 22.86 -6.68
C TYR A 231 -7.53 24.22 -5.99
N GLY A 232 -8.05 24.33 -4.77
CA GLY A 232 -8.28 25.60 -4.08
C GLY A 232 -9.64 26.22 -4.43
N GLU A 233 -10.19 26.95 -3.47
CA GLU A 233 -11.54 27.55 -3.54
C GLU A 233 -11.66 28.56 -4.69
N ASP A 234 -10.66 29.42 -4.89
CA ASP A 234 -10.66 30.44 -5.95
C ASP A 234 -10.82 29.79 -7.34
N ARG A 235 -10.01 28.76 -7.62
CA ARG A 235 -10.01 28.07 -8.91
C ARG A 235 -11.28 27.25 -9.13
N ALA A 236 -11.80 26.63 -8.07
CA ALA A 236 -13.08 25.92 -8.13
C ALA A 236 -14.23 26.91 -8.42
N THR A 237 -14.23 28.07 -7.78
CA THR A 237 -15.25 29.13 -7.97
C THR A 237 -15.25 29.65 -9.40
N GLU A 238 -14.09 30.01 -9.93
CA GLU A 238 -13.94 30.44 -11.32
C GLU A 238 -14.48 29.38 -12.30
N ALA A 239 -14.12 28.11 -12.09
CA ALA A 239 -14.58 27.00 -12.93
C ALA A 239 -16.09 26.76 -12.82
N TRP A 240 -16.72 27.02 -11.66
CA TRP A 240 -18.16 26.82 -11.49
C TRP A 240 -19.01 27.91 -12.11
N GLN A 241 -18.52 29.16 -12.10
CA GLN A 241 -19.13 30.33 -12.73
C GLN A 241 -18.96 30.33 -14.25
N SER A 242 -17.93 29.65 -14.76
CA SER A 242 -17.70 29.46 -16.20
C SER A 242 -18.79 28.59 -16.87
N PRO A 243 -19.10 28.82 -18.17
CA PRO A 243 -19.91 27.91 -18.99
C PRO A 243 -19.29 26.52 -19.18
N SER A 244 -17.99 26.36 -18.88
CA SER A 244 -17.27 25.09 -19.05
C SER A 244 -17.79 24.00 -18.10
N ARG A 245 -17.87 22.77 -18.60
CA ARG A 245 -18.15 21.57 -17.79
C ARG A 245 -16.91 20.77 -17.43
N ALA A 246 -15.72 21.20 -17.86
CA ALA A 246 -14.50 20.40 -17.77
C ALA A 246 -14.19 19.92 -16.34
N MET A 247 -14.14 20.82 -15.36
CA MET A 247 -13.85 20.47 -13.96
C MET A 247 -15.00 19.69 -13.31
N LYS A 248 -16.25 20.02 -13.64
CA LYS A 248 -17.44 19.28 -13.17
C LYS A 248 -17.41 17.83 -13.64
N ASP A 249 -17.08 17.61 -14.91
CA ASP A 249 -16.92 16.29 -15.50
C ASP A 249 -15.69 15.56 -14.97
N GLU A 250 -14.62 16.28 -14.65
CA GLU A 250 -13.44 15.72 -14.00
C GLU A 250 -13.75 15.16 -12.61
N MET A 251 -14.45 15.92 -11.76
CA MET A 251 -14.88 15.44 -10.43
C MET A 251 -15.80 14.22 -10.54
N ARG A 252 -16.73 14.24 -11.51
CA ARG A 252 -17.58 13.06 -11.79
C ARG A 252 -16.73 11.84 -12.16
N ARG A 253 -15.76 12.00 -13.07
CA ARG A 253 -14.87 10.90 -13.49
C ARG A 253 -14.00 10.40 -12.34
N ALA A 254 -13.48 11.31 -11.51
CA ALA A 254 -12.69 10.95 -10.33
C ALA A 254 -13.51 10.09 -9.36
N LEU A 255 -14.75 10.49 -9.05
CA LEU A 255 -15.64 9.70 -8.19
C LEU A 255 -15.98 8.34 -8.79
N VAL A 256 -16.34 8.29 -10.09
CA VAL A 256 -16.60 7.02 -10.79
C VAL A 256 -15.37 6.10 -10.67
N ARG A 257 -14.18 6.63 -10.94
CA ARG A 257 -12.94 5.85 -10.84
C ARG A 257 -12.65 5.39 -9.41
N GLY A 258 -12.90 6.23 -8.41
CA GLY A 258 -12.71 5.88 -7.00
C GLY A 258 -13.61 4.73 -6.58
N ARG A 259 -14.89 4.74 -6.99
CA ARG A 259 -15.82 3.64 -6.75
C ARG A 259 -15.41 2.36 -7.46
N GLU A 260 -15.06 2.43 -8.75
CA GLU A 260 -14.58 1.27 -9.50
C GLU A 260 -13.38 0.60 -8.82
N LEU A 261 -12.41 1.39 -8.35
CA LEU A 261 -11.25 0.87 -7.63
C LEU A 261 -11.64 0.25 -6.29
N ARG A 262 -12.47 0.94 -5.49
CA ARG A 262 -12.97 0.43 -4.20
C ARG A 262 -13.73 -0.88 -4.36
N ASP A 263 -14.59 -0.96 -5.38
CA ASP A 263 -15.55 -2.04 -5.60
C ASP A 263 -14.97 -3.17 -6.46
N GLY A 264 -13.69 -3.49 -6.24
CA GLY A 264 -13.00 -4.63 -6.80
C GLY A 264 -11.91 -4.31 -7.82
N GLY A 265 -11.95 -3.15 -8.47
CA GLY A 265 -10.95 -2.72 -9.46
C GLY A 265 -9.55 -2.49 -8.88
N TYR A 266 -9.40 -2.41 -7.55
CA TYR A 266 -8.10 -2.40 -6.89
C TYR A 266 -7.25 -3.63 -7.24
N ARG A 267 -7.87 -4.76 -7.60
CA ARG A 267 -7.15 -5.99 -7.98
C ARG A 267 -6.30 -5.80 -9.24
N ASP A 268 -6.70 -4.92 -10.16
CA ASP A 268 -5.90 -4.56 -11.35
C ASP A 268 -4.61 -3.80 -10.99
N LEU A 269 -4.51 -3.30 -9.77
CA LEU A 269 -3.30 -2.66 -9.25
C LEU A 269 -2.28 -3.69 -8.72
N LEU A 270 -2.70 -4.95 -8.51
CA LEU A 270 -1.86 -6.05 -8.03
C LEU A 270 -1.23 -6.87 -9.16
N THR A 271 -1.80 -6.79 -10.36
CA THR A 271 -1.26 -7.45 -11.55
C THR A 271 -0.11 -6.63 -12.15
N ALA A 272 0.83 -7.32 -12.79
CA ALA A 272 1.86 -6.67 -13.59
C ALA A 272 1.16 -5.98 -14.77
N GLN A 273 1.51 -4.72 -15.05
CA GLN A 273 1.12 -4.12 -16.32
C GLN A 273 1.93 -4.83 -17.40
N THR A 274 1.22 -5.47 -18.33
CA THR A 274 1.78 -5.90 -19.62
C THR A 274 2.31 -4.71 -20.40
#